data_AF-A0A9E4GHD0-F1
#
_entry.id   AF-A0A9E4GHD0-F1
#
_cell.length_a   1.000
_cell.length_b   1.000
_cell.length_c   1.000
_cell.angle_alpha   90.00
_cell.angle_beta   90.00
_cell.angle_gamma   90.00
#
_symmetry.space_group_name_H-M   'P 1'
#
loop_
_entity.id
_entity.type
_entity.pdbx_description
1 polymer ?
#
loop_
_entity_poly.entity_id
_entity_poly.type
_entity_poly.pdbx_seq_one_letter_code
_entity_poly.pdbx_strand_id
1 'polypeptide(L)' 'MRTVRLTLDEALVKELDKVAKKLGTTRLAFARAALRAALAYAASEEEERRHRSGYERKPVRPGEFSDWEDEQVWVD' A
#
# COMPACT_ATOMS: atom_id res chain seq x y z
N MET A 1 -7.10 -13.48 -19.37
CA MET A 1 -7.46 -12.08 -19.03
C MET A 1 -8.95 -11.92 -19.19
N ARG A 2 -9.63 -11.20 -18.29
CA ARG A 2 -11.07 -10.90 -18.38
C ARG A 2 -11.25 -9.41 -18.67
N THR A 3 -12.06 -9.08 -19.67
CA THR A 3 -12.41 -7.69 -20.00
C THR A 3 -13.57 -7.25 -19.12
N VAL A 4 -13.42 -6.11 -18.46
CA VAL A 4 -14.46 -5.48 -17.63
C VAL A 4 -14.66 -4.06 -18.17
N ARG A 5 -15.92 -3.63 -18.28
CA ARG A 5 -16.26 -2.25 -18.61
C ARG A 5 -16.43 -1.46 -17.31
N LEU A 6 -15.73 -0.34 -17.21
CA LEU A 6 -15.77 0.58 -16.08
C LEU A 6 -16.22 1.94 -16.60
N THR A 7 -17.11 2.60 -15.86
CA THR A 7 -17.48 3.99 -16.11
C THR A 7 -16.67 4.87 -15.17
N LEU A 8 -16.00 5.88 -15.71
CA LEU A 8 -15.20 6.85 -14.97
C LEU A 8 -15.67 8.26 -15.33
N ASP A 9 -15.57 9.18 -14.38
CA ASP A 9 -15.84 10.59 -14.62
C ASP A 9 -14.90 11.18 -15.69
N GLU A 10 -15.43 12.10 -16.50
CA GLU A 10 -14.69 12.69 -17.61
C GLU A 10 -13.42 13.42 -17.13
N ALA A 11 -13.48 14.08 -15.98
CA ALA A 11 -12.32 14.74 -15.37
C ALA A 11 -11.20 13.75 -15.05
N LEU A 12 -11.56 12.59 -14.50
CA LEU A 12 -10.59 11.55 -14.14
C LEU A 12 -9.95 10.96 -15.40
N VAL A 13 -10.73 10.75 -16.47
CA VAL A 13 -10.20 10.28 -17.76
C VAL A 13 -9.18 11.28 -18.33
N LYS A 14 -9.46 12.59 -18.28
CA LYS A 14 -8.53 13.63 -18.74
C LYS A 14 -7.21 13.62 -17.99
N GLU A 15 -7.25 13.47 -16.67
CA GLU A 15 -6.03 13.37 -15.86
C GLU A 15 -5.24 12.09 -16.15
N LEU A 16 -5.94 10.95 -16.28
CA LEU A 16 -5.32 9.69 -16.73
C LEU A 16 -4.60 9.85 -18.06
N ASP A 17 -5.21 10.54 -19.02
CA ASP A 17 -4.64 10.76 -20.35
C ASP A 17 -3.35 11.58 -20.29
N LYS A 18 -3.37 12.65 -19.50
CA LYS A 18 -2.23 13.53 -19.29
C LYS A 18 -1.06 12.78 -18.65
N VAL A 19 -1.34 11.98 -17.61
CA VAL A 19 -0.33 11.19 -16.91
C VAL A 19 0.20 10.07 -17.79
N ALA A 20 -0.69 9.35 -18.49
CA ALA A 20 -0.29 8.29 -19.42
C ALA A 20 0.62 8.83 -20.53
N LYS A 21 0.30 9.99 -21.10
CA LYS A 21 1.14 10.67 -22.09
C LYS A 21 2.50 11.07 -21.51
N LYS A 22 2.53 11.63 -20.30
CA LYS A 22 3.77 12.03 -19.62
C LYS A 22 4.70 10.83 -19.35
N LEU A 23 4.11 9.69 -19.00
CA LEU A 23 4.84 8.45 -18.68
C LEU A 23 5.08 7.55 -19.90
N GLY A 24 4.65 7.95 -21.10
CA GLY A 24 4.81 7.14 -22.31
C GLY A 24 4.07 5.80 -22.28
N THR A 25 2.94 5.72 -21.56
CA THR A 25 2.15 4.49 -21.37
C THR A 25 0.73 4.64 -21.93
N THR A 26 -0.02 3.53 -21.95
CA THR A 26 -1.44 3.56 -22.35
C THR A 26 -2.34 3.79 -21.14
N ARG A 27 -3.52 4.37 -21.37
CA ARG A 27 -4.55 4.61 -20.34
C ARG A 27 -4.85 3.34 -19.53
N LEU A 28 -5.03 2.21 -20.23
CA LEU A 28 -5.36 0.94 -19.60
C LEU A 28 -4.18 0.37 -18.80
N ALA A 29 -2.95 0.50 -19.29
CA ALA A 29 -1.76 0.05 -18.57
C ALA A 29 -1.57 0.86 -17.27
N PHE A 30 -1.73 2.18 -17.34
CA PHE A 30 -1.70 3.04 -16.17
C PHE A 30 -2.81 2.73 -15.18
N ALA A 31 -4.08 2.67 -15.64
CA ALA A 31 -5.22 2.33 -14.79
C ALA A 31 -5.05 0.97 -14.10
N ARG A 32 -4.54 -0.03 -14.82
CA ARG A 32 -4.27 -1.36 -14.25
C ARG A 32 -3.17 -1.32 -13.20
N ALA A 33 -2.10 -0.55 -13.42
CA ALA A 33 -1.04 -0.38 -12.44
C ALA A 33 -1.56 0.31 -11.18
N ALA A 34 -2.33 1.39 -11.34
CA ALA A 34 -2.95 2.13 -10.23
C ALA A 34 -3.90 1.25 -9.41
N LEU A 35 -4.77 0.47 -10.07
CA LEU A 35 -5.68 -0.45 -9.38
C LEU A 35 -4.93 -1.52 -8.58
N ARG A 36 -3.82 -2.05 -9.11
CA ARG A 36 -2.99 -3.01 -8.37
C ARG A 36 -2.32 -2.37 -7.15
N ALA A 37 -1.81 -1.16 -7.30
CA ALA A 37 -1.22 -0.41 -6.19
C ALA A 37 -2.25 -0.14 -5.09
N ALA A 38 -3.48 0.28 -5.46
CA ALA A 38 -4.57 0.51 -4.53
C ALA A 38 -4.97 -0.77 -3.76
N LEU A 39 -5.03 -1.92 -4.45
CA LEU A 39 -5.31 -3.20 -3.80
C LEU A 39 -4.20 -3.63 -2.82
N ALA A 40 -2.94 -3.44 -3.21
CA ALA A 40 -1.80 -3.76 -2.33
C ALA A 40 -1.78 -2.85 -1.09
N TYR A 41 -2.06 -1.56 -1.28
CA TYR A 41 -2.18 -0.59 -0.19
C TYR A 41 -3.30 -0.98 0.77
N ALA A 42 -4.50 -1.28 0.26
CA ALA A 42 -5.64 -1.71 1.09
C ALA A 42 -5.35 -2.99 1.89
N ALA A 43 -4.62 -3.95 1.31
CA ALA A 43 -4.19 -5.14 2.03
C ALA A 43 -3.20 -4.81 3.15
N SER A 44 -2.26 -3.89 2.91
CA SER A 44 -1.27 -3.48 3.92
C SER A 44 -1.92 -2.72 5.08
N GLU A 45 -2.83 -1.79 4.78
CA GLU A 45 -3.62 -1.05 5.78
C GLU A 45 -4.42 -1.99 6.70
N GLU A 46 -5.00 -3.06 6.15
CA GLU A 46 -5.73 -4.04 6.95
C GLU A 46 -4.81 -4.79 7.92
N GLU A 47 -3.61 -5.18 7.49
CA GLU A 47 -2.63 -5.81 8.38
C GLU A 47 -2.10 -4.83 9.43
N GLU A 48 -1.84 -3.57 9.07
CA GLU A 48 -1.46 -2.54 10.04
C GLU A 48 -2.56 -2.29 11.07
N ARG A 49 -3.82 -2.25 10.64
CA ARG A 49 -4.98 -2.14 11.53
C ARG A 49 -5.07 -3.32 12.48
N ARG A 50 -4.82 -4.54 11.99
CA ARG A 50 -4.76 -5.75 12.82
C ARG A 50 -3.65 -5.66 13.84
N HIS A 51 -2.43 -5.29 13.43
CA HIS A 51 -1.31 -5.09 14.35
C HIS A 51 -1.64 -4.09 15.45
N ARG A 52 -2.13 -2.89 15.08
CA ARG A 52 -2.53 -1.85 16.04
C ARG A 52 -3.58 -2.37 17.03
N SER A 53 -4.64 -3.01 16.53
CA SER A 53 -5.68 -3.58 17.39
C SER A 53 -5.14 -4.70 18.30
N GLY A 54 -4.13 -5.44 17.84
CA GLY A 54 -3.43 -6.45 18.62
C GLY A 54 -2.71 -5.84 19.81
N TYR A 55 -1.91 -4.79 19.57
CA TYR A 55 -1.18 -4.07 20.62
C TYR A 55 -2.11 -3.30 21.56
N GLU A 56 -3.22 -2.75 21.09
CA GLU A 56 -4.22 -2.12 21.97
C GLU A 56 -4.88 -3.14 22.91
N ARG A 57 -5.21 -4.33 22.38
CA ARG A 57 -5.83 -5.40 23.18
C ARG A 57 -4.85 -6.11 24.10
N LYS A 58 -3.59 -6.17 23.71
CA LYS A 58 -2.49 -6.81 24.46
C LYS A 58 -1.29 -5.87 24.46
N PRO A 59 -1.30 -4.85 25.34
CA PRO A 59 -0.20 -3.91 25.41
C PRO A 59 1.08 -4.63 25.84
N VAL A 60 2.18 -4.19 25.25
CA VAL A 60 3.53 -4.70 25.50
C VAL A 60 3.88 -4.50 26.96
N ARG A 61 4.36 -5.57 27.60
CA ARG A 61 4.88 -5.51 28.97
C ARG A 61 6.33 -5.03 28.97
N PRO A 62 6.79 -4.40 30.07
CA PRO A 62 8.20 -4.08 30.24
C PRO A 62 9.06 -5.33 30.05
N GLY A 63 10.08 -5.24 29.20
CA GLY A 63 11.00 -6.35 28.92
C GLY A 63 10.47 -7.43 27.97
N GLU A 64 9.22 -7.37 27.51
CA GLU A 64 8.62 -8.43 26.65
C GLU A 64 9.38 -8.64 25.33
N PHE A 65 10.06 -7.60 24.85
CA PHE A 65 10.88 -7.65 23.64
C PHE A 65 12.30 -7.17 23.89
N SER A 66 12.81 -7.16 25.13
CA SER A 66 14.15 -6.61 25.40
C SER A 66 15.28 -7.62 25.20
N ASP A 67 14.97 -8.89 24.93
CA ASP A 67 15.96 -9.96 24.75
C ASP A 67 16.97 -9.70 23.62
N TRP A 68 16.65 -8.82 22.65
CA TRP A 68 17.57 -8.46 21.56
C TRP A 68 18.48 -7.27 21.89
N GLU A 69 18.22 -6.53 22.97
CA GLU A 69 18.97 -5.31 23.30
C GLU A 69 20.45 -5.62 23.59
N ASP A 70 20.73 -6.74 24.26
CA ASP A 70 22.08 -7.21 24.58
C ASP A 70 22.85 -7.74 23.36
N GLU A 71 22.16 -8.00 22.24
CA GLU A 71 22.77 -8.49 20.99
C GLU A 71 23.20 -7.35 20.04
N GLN A 72 22.87 -6.09 20.33
CA GLN A 72 23.22 -4.96 19.47
C GLN A 72 24.69 -4.54 19.60
N VAL A 73 25.49 -4.86 18.57
CA VAL A 73 26.85 -4.31 18.43
C VAL A 73 26.80 -3.10 17.49
N TRP A 74 26.85 -1.90 18.05
CA TRP A 74 27.01 -0.66 17.29
C TRP A 74 28.51 -0.43 17.00
N VAL A 75 28.89 -0.39 15.73
CA VAL A 75 30.26 -0.04 15.31
C VAL A 75 30.33 1.47 15.10
N ASP A 76 31.36 2.10 15.65
CA ASP A 76 31.65 3.55 15.60
C ASP A 76 31.90 4.07 14.17
#